data_AF-A0A4V2V076-F1
#
_entry.id   AF-A0A4V2V076-F1
#
_cell.length_a   1.000
_cell.length_b   1.000
_cell.length_c   1.000
_cell.angle_alpha   90.00
_cell.angle_beta   90.00
_cell.angle_gamma   90.00
#
_symmetry.space_group_name_H-M   'P 1'
#
loop_
_entity.id
_entity.type
_entity.pdbx_description
1 polymer ?
#
loop_
_entity_poly.entity_id
_entity_poly.type
_entity_poly.pdbx_seq_one_letter_code
_entity_poly.pdbx_strand_id
1 'polypeptide(L)'
;MEPSENKTSFWVESRLKQYINQMEKELNRKEDQPFVENLLKYSKGFWKGLFTFYDYPLIPRTNNDLELFFRRIKQKHRRITGSRTWNRYIIRHGENIVFVENVSSNQEGLQMIKNVNYSAYKTEANKWEQRIGEHIKHRRFKKEPNEYLNTIEEKWKRHN
;
A
#
# COMPACT_ATOMS: atom_id res chain seq x y z
N MET A 1 -23.52 -11.59 1.92
CA MET A 1 -23.72 -13.05 1.77
C MET A 1 -22.71 -13.73 2.67
N GLU A 2 -23.16 -14.13 3.86
CA GLU A 2 -22.42 -14.97 4.81
C GLU A 2 -21.99 -16.29 4.13
N PRO A 3 -20.81 -16.86 4.43
CA PRO A 3 -20.45 -18.17 3.91
C PRO A 3 -21.42 -19.22 4.46
N SER A 4 -22.05 -19.99 3.56
CA SER A 4 -22.75 -21.23 3.90
C SER A 4 -21.87 -22.11 4.79
N GLU A 5 -22.41 -22.58 5.91
CA GLU A 5 -21.77 -23.09 7.13
C GLU A 5 -20.58 -24.09 7.04
N ASN A 6 -20.16 -24.61 5.89
CA ASN A 6 -19.09 -25.63 5.85
C ASN A 6 -18.34 -25.63 4.50
N LYS A 7 -17.46 -24.67 4.27
CA LYS A 7 -16.50 -24.70 3.14
C LYS A 7 -15.10 -24.52 3.69
N THR A 8 -14.34 -25.61 3.77
CA THR A 8 -12.91 -25.57 4.10
C THR A 8 -12.09 -25.09 2.90
N SER A 9 -10.87 -24.60 3.13
CA SER A 9 -9.96 -24.22 2.05
C SER A 9 -9.77 -25.37 1.04
N PHE A 10 -9.59 -26.58 1.55
CA PHE A 10 -9.40 -27.80 0.76
C PHE A 10 -10.56 -28.07 -0.21
N TRP A 11 -11.80 -27.94 0.26
CA TRP A 11 -12.97 -28.17 -0.59
C TRP A 11 -13.07 -27.14 -1.71
N VAL A 12 -12.81 -25.87 -1.39
CA VAL A 12 -12.89 -24.78 -2.38
C VAL A 12 -11.76 -24.88 -3.39
N GLU A 13 -10.54 -25.21 -2.94
CA GLU A 13 -9.39 -25.44 -3.78
C GLU A 13 -9.64 -26.59 -4.77
N SER A 14 -10.14 -27.72 -4.27
CA SER A 14 -10.48 -28.89 -5.09
C SER A 14 -11.55 -28.57 -6.12
N ARG A 15 -12.59 -27.82 -5.72
CA ARG A 15 -13.68 -27.42 -6.61
C ARG A 15 -13.21 -26.45 -7.70
N LEU A 16 -12.38 -25.47 -7.36
CA LEU A 16 -11.86 -24.53 -8.35
C LEU A 16 -10.92 -25.23 -9.34
N LYS A 17 -10.10 -26.17 -8.86
CA LYS A 17 -9.23 -26.99 -9.72
C LYS A 17 -10.03 -27.81 -10.72
N GLN A 18 -11.11 -28.45 -10.28
CA GLN A 18 -12.01 -29.20 -11.17
C GLN A 18 -12.65 -28.28 -12.21
N TYR A 19 -13.12 -27.10 -11.80
CA TYR A 19 -13.71 -26.13 -12.73
C TYR A 19 -12.72 -25.65 -13.79
N ILE A 20 -11.48 -25.33 -13.42
CA ILE A 20 -10.44 -24.91 -14.37
C ILE A 20 -10.13 -26.04 -15.36
N ASN A 21 -9.98 -27.28 -14.88
CA ASN A 21 -9.74 -28.44 -15.75
C ASN A 21 -10.92 -28.70 -16.70
N GLN A 22 -12.15 -28.43 -16.27
CA GLN A 22 -13.33 -28.54 -17.11
C GLN A 22 -13.33 -27.46 -18.20
N MET A 23 -13.06 -26.20 -17.83
CA MET A 23 -12.97 -25.08 -18.78
C MET A 23 -11.89 -25.31 -19.84
N GLU A 24 -10.74 -25.85 -19.47
CA GLU A 24 -9.67 -26.20 -20.42
C GLU A 24 -10.12 -27.25 -21.46
N LYS A 25 -10.98 -28.20 -21.06
CA LYS A 25 -11.51 -29.22 -21.97
C LYS A 25 -12.63 -28.70 -22.88
N GLU A 26 -13.50 -27.86 -22.33
CA GLU A 26 -14.67 -27.32 -23.04
C GLU A 26 -14.26 -26.22 -24.04
N LEU A 27 -13.31 -25.38 -23.66
CA LEU A 27 -12.81 -24.25 -24.45
C LEU A 27 -11.60 -24.68 -25.30
N ASN A 28 -11.86 -25.57 -26.26
CA ASN A 28 -10.83 -26.18 -27.09
C ASN A 28 -10.66 -25.53 -28.48
N ARG A 29 -11.42 -24.47 -28.79
CA ARG A 29 -11.32 -23.77 -30.07
C ARG A 29 -10.07 -22.90 -30.09
N LYS A 30 -9.51 -22.66 -31.29
CA LYS A 30 -8.35 -21.77 -31.45
C LYS A 30 -8.59 -20.35 -30.92
N GLU A 31 -9.83 -19.88 -31.00
CA GLU A 31 -10.24 -18.56 -30.53
C GLU A 31 -10.25 -18.46 -28.99
N ASP A 32 -10.43 -19.58 -28.29
CA ASP A 32 -10.52 -19.63 -26.83
C ASP A 32 -9.14 -19.75 -26.15
N GLN A 33 -8.12 -20.16 -26.89
CA GLN A 33 -6.76 -20.37 -26.38
C GLN A 33 -6.21 -19.19 -25.56
N PRO A 34 -6.29 -17.92 -26.02
CA PRO A 34 -5.81 -16.78 -25.23
C PRO A 34 -6.57 -16.62 -23.91
N PHE A 35 -7.85 -16.98 -23.86
CA PHE A 35 -8.64 -16.92 -22.62
C PHE A 35 -8.20 -18.01 -21.64
N VAL A 36 -8.07 -19.26 -22.11
CA VAL A 36 -7.66 -20.40 -21.29
C VAL A 36 -6.25 -20.18 -20.71
N GLU A 37 -5.30 -19.72 -21.53
CA GLU A 37 -3.96 -19.37 -21.08
C GLU A 37 -3.96 -18.30 -19.99
N ASN A 38 -4.74 -17.23 -20.18
CA ASN A 38 -4.89 -16.18 -19.18
C ASN A 38 -5.52 -16.71 -17.88
N LEU A 39 -6.59 -17.50 -17.97
CA LEU A 39 -7.26 -18.09 -16.82
C LEU A 39 -6.29 -18.94 -16.00
N LEU A 40 -5.51 -19.81 -16.65
CA LEU A 40 -4.51 -20.66 -16.00
C LEU A 40 -3.40 -19.82 -15.35
N LYS A 41 -2.89 -18.82 -16.07
CA LYS A 41 -1.82 -17.93 -15.59
C LYS A 41 -2.26 -17.15 -14.35
N TYR A 42 -3.44 -16.54 -14.38
CA TYR A 42 -3.99 -15.79 -13.26
C TYR A 42 -4.28 -16.71 -12.07
N SER A 43 -4.93 -17.85 -12.32
CA SER A 43 -5.25 -18.82 -11.26
C SER A 43 -3.99 -19.31 -10.56
N LYS A 44 -2.95 -19.66 -11.32
CA LYS A 44 -1.66 -20.12 -10.76
C LYS A 44 -0.95 -19.03 -9.96
N GLY A 45 -0.97 -17.78 -10.45
CA GLY A 45 -0.31 -16.65 -9.78
C GLY A 45 -0.93 -16.33 -8.41
N PHE A 46 -2.25 -16.44 -8.29
CA PHE A 46 -2.97 -16.17 -7.05
C PHE A 46 -3.22 -17.40 -6.18
N TRP A 47 -2.96 -18.62 -6.68
CA TRP A 47 -3.32 -19.89 -6.01
C TRP A 47 -2.86 -19.94 -4.55
N LYS A 48 -1.59 -19.60 -4.31
CA LYS A 48 -1.02 -19.60 -2.97
C LYS A 48 -1.66 -18.51 -2.13
N GLY A 49 -2.42 -18.94 -1.11
CA GLY A 49 -3.04 -18.05 -0.14
C GLY A 49 -4.48 -17.65 -0.46
N LEU A 50 -5.00 -17.96 -1.66
CA LEU A 50 -6.35 -17.58 -2.10
C LEU A 50 -7.46 -18.13 -1.19
N PHE A 51 -7.26 -19.32 -0.64
CA PHE A 51 -8.27 -20.04 0.14
C PHE A 51 -8.10 -19.90 1.66
N THR A 52 -7.03 -19.23 2.12
CA THR A 52 -6.66 -19.18 3.55
C THR A 52 -7.78 -18.62 4.43
N PHE A 53 -8.56 -17.67 3.93
CA PHE A 53 -9.66 -17.06 4.68
C PHE A 53 -10.79 -18.05 5.03
N TYR A 54 -10.87 -19.21 4.37
CA TYR A 54 -11.85 -20.25 4.71
C TYR A 54 -11.49 -20.98 6.01
N ASP A 55 -10.20 -21.12 6.32
CA ASP A 55 -9.75 -21.81 7.53
C ASP A 55 -9.47 -20.83 8.69
N TYR A 56 -9.22 -19.56 8.37
CA TYR A 56 -8.86 -18.52 9.33
C TYR A 56 -9.85 -17.35 9.25
N PRO A 57 -10.89 -17.32 10.11
CA PRO A 57 -11.93 -16.28 10.06
C PRO A 57 -11.44 -14.85 10.26
N LEU A 58 -10.26 -14.67 10.87
CA LEU A 58 -9.64 -13.35 11.07
C LEU A 58 -9.03 -12.77 9.78
N ILE A 59 -8.82 -13.59 8.76
CA ILE A 59 -8.31 -13.13 7.46
C ILE A 59 -9.51 -12.67 6.63
N PRO A 60 -9.50 -11.43 6.12
CA PRO A 60 -10.60 -10.93 5.33
C PRO A 60 -10.69 -11.70 4.01
N ARG A 61 -11.93 -12.05 3.62
CA ARG A 61 -12.23 -12.75 2.36
C ARG A 61 -11.87 -11.93 1.12
N THR A 62 -12.01 -10.62 1.20
CA THR A 62 -11.70 -9.70 0.09
C THR A 62 -10.82 -8.57 0.60
N ASN A 63 -10.08 -7.96 -0.31
CA ASN A 63 -9.29 -6.76 -0.03
C ASN A 63 -10.13 -5.47 -0.16
N ASN A 64 -11.46 -5.56 -0.31
CA ASN A 64 -12.33 -4.42 -0.61
C ASN A 64 -12.16 -3.28 0.39
N ASP A 65 -12.06 -3.60 1.68
CA ASP A 65 -11.89 -2.58 2.73
C ASP A 65 -10.55 -1.85 2.59
N LEU A 66 -9.48 -2.57 2.22
CA LEU A 66 -8.18 -1.97 1.91
C LEU A 66 -8.24 -1.10 0.66
N GLU A 67 -8.92 -1.55 -0.40
CA GLU A 67 -9.11 -0.76 -1.62
C GLU A 67 -9.89 0.53 -1.34
N LEU A 68 -10.97 0.43 -0.57
CA LEU A 68 -11.77 1.56 -0.13
C LEU A 68 -10.96 2.52 0.74
N PHE A 69 -10.15 2.00 1.66
CA PHE A 69 -9.22 2.77 2.48
C PHE A 69 -8.24 3.56 1.62
N PHE A 70 -7.52 2.90 0.70
CA PHE A 70 -6.58 3.59 -0.20
C PHE A 70 -7.29 4.61 -1.11
N ARG A 71 -8.53 4.33 -1.54
CA ARG A 71 -9.32 5.25 -2.35
C ARG A 71 -9.66 6.54 -1.60
N ARG A 72 -10.10 6.45 -0.34
CA ARG A 72 -10.45 7.63 0.48
C ARG A 72 -9.25 8.53 0.70
N ILE A 73 -8.12 7.95 1.06
CA ILE A 73 -6.88 8.72 1.23
C ILE A 73 -6.48 9.37 -0.12
N LYS A 74 -6.78 8.73 -1.27
CA LYS A 74 -6.33 9.21 -2.60
C LYS A 74 -7.07 10.48 -2.94
N GLN A 75 -8.35 10.45 -2.60
CA GLN A 75 -9.25 11.57 -2.72
C GLN A 75 -8.83 12.72 -1.77
N LYS A 76 -8.57 12.44 -0.48
CA LYS A 76 -8.12 13.47 0.48
C LYS A 76 -6.80 14.13 0.05
N HIS A 77 -5.78 13.33 -0.28
CA HIS A 77 -4.49 13.82 -0.77
C HIS A 77 -4.65 14.74 -1.99
N ARG A 78 -5.46 14.31 -2.97
CA ARG A 78 -5.71 15.12 -4.17
C ARG A 78 -6.46 16.42 -3.86
N ARG A 79 -7.40 16.41 -2.92
CA ARG A 79 -8.10 17.63 -2.47
C ARG A 79 -7.16 18.63 -1.79
N ILE A 80 -6.21 18.14 -0.98
CA ILE A 80 -5.27 18.98 -0.24
C ILE A 80 -4.17 19.53 -1.15
N THR A 81 -3.61 18.69 -2.03
CA THR A 81 -2.39 19.04 -2.79
C THR A 81 -2.65 19.38 -4.26
N GLY A 82 -3.85 19.12 -4.79
CA GLY A 82 -4.16 19.20 -6.21
C GLY A 82 -3.50 18.11 -7.07
N SER A 83 -2.55 17.35 -6.53
CA SER A 83 -1.78 16.37 -7.29
C SER A 83 -2.50 15.04 -7.42
N ARG A 84 -2.51 14.50 -8.64
CA ARG A 84 -2.95 13.11 -8.89
C ARG A 84 -1.86 12.10 -8.55
N THR A 85 -0.60 12.55 -8.46
CA THR A 85 0.54 11.70 -8.17
C THR A 85 0.62 11.44 -6.67
N TRP A 86 0.41 10.19 -6.28
CA TRP A 86 0.49 9.81 -4.88
C TRP A 86 1.91 9.35 -4.48
N ASN A 87 2.71 8.71 -5.33
CA ASN A 87 3.95 8.01 -4.92
C ASN A 87 4.87 8.76 -3.94
N ARG A 88 5.12 10.05 -4.21
CA ARG A 88 5.95 10.90 -3.33
C ARG A 88 5.35 11.06 -1.93
N TYR A 89 4.02 11.07 -1.83
CA TYR A 89 3.28 11.17 -0.58
C TYR A 89 3.43 9.89 0.27
N ILE A 90 3.30 8.67 -0.28
CA ILE A 90 3.61 7.42 0.48
C ILE A 90 5.04 7.44 0.96
N ILE A 91 5.99 7.71 0.07
CA ILE A 91 7.40 7.60 0.42
C ILE A 91 7.74 8.56 1.57
N ARG A 92 7.16 9.77 1.55
CA ARG A 92 7.44 10.80 2.56
C ARG A 92 6.72 10.58 3.89
N HIS A 93 5.47 10.15 3.85
CA HIS A 93 4.62 10.07 5.05
C HIS A 93 4.44 8.64 5.56
N GLY A 94 4.65 7.63 4.71
CA GLY A 94 4.70 6.22 5.08
C GLY A 94 3.48 5.76 5.87
N GLU A 95 3.77 5.10 6.99
CA GLU A 95 2.80 4.63 7.96
C GLU A 95 1.95 5.75 8.59
N ASN A 96 2.46 6.98 8.64
CA ASN A 96 1.74 8.10 9.28
C ASN A 96 0.44 8.46 8.56
N ILE A 97 0.34 8.10 7.26
CA ILE A 97 -0.87 8.29 6.46
C ILE A 97 -2.05 7.55 7.09
N VAL A 98 -1.80 6.36 7.68
CA VAL A 98 -2.85 5.53 8.27
C VAL A 98 -3.44 6.19 9.50
N PHE A 99 -2.61 6.81 10.35
CA PHE A 99 -3.07 7.47 11.58
C PHE A 99 -3.95 8.68 11.29
N VAL A 100 -3.66 9.43 10.22
CA VAL A 100 -4.46 10.60 9.83
C VAL A 100 -5.83 10.20 9.28
N GLU A 101 -5.95 9.03 8.66
CA GLU A 101 -7.24 8.57 8.12
C GLU A 101 -8.26 8.25 9.21
N ASN A 102 -7.82 7.89 10.41
CA ASN A 102 -8.68 7.61 11.56
C ASN A 102 -9.28 8.86 12.21
N VAL A 103 -8.82 10.06 11.82
CA VAL A 103 -9.37 11.32 12.32
C VAL A 103 -10.63 11.66 11.50
N SER A 104 -11.79 11.61 12.17
CA SER A 104 -13.10 11.73 11.54
C SER A 104 -13.52 13.19 11.33
N SER A 105 -13.00 14.12 12.14
CA SER A 105 -13.28 15.55 12.02
C SER A 105 -12.08 16.44 12.35
N ASN A 106 -12.10 17.67 11.85
CA ASN A 106 -11.07 18.67 12.19
C ASN A 106 -11.02 18.95 13.70
N GLN A 107 -12.16 18.96 14.39
CA GLN A 107 -12.22 19.20 15.83
C GLN A 107 -11.55 18.08 16.62
N GLU A 108 -11.83 16.83 16.25
CA GLU A 108 -11.17 15.65 16.83
C GLU A 108 -9.65 15.72 16.64
N GLY A 109 -9.20 15.98 15.41
CA GLY A 109 -7.77 16.14 15.12
C GLY A 109 -7.11 17.23 15.95
N LEU A 110 -7.77 18.38 16.11
CA LEU A 110 -7.28 19.46 16.96
C LEU A 110 -7.20 19.06 18.44
N GLN A 111 -8.18 18.32 18.96
CA GLN A 111 -8.14 17.84 20.34
C GLN A 111 -7.02 16.81 20.55
N MET A 112 -6.82 15.91 19.60
CA MET A 112 -5.70 14.97 19.64
C MET A 112 -4.36 15.72 19.71
N ILE A 113 -4.16 16.72 18.84
CA ILE A 113 -2.93 17.53 18.84
C ILE A 113 -2.74 18.26 20.18
N LYS A 114 -3.81 18.82 20.75
CA LYS A 114 -3.75 19.53 22.05
C LYS A 114 -3.38 18.63 23.21
N ASN A 115 -3.79 17.37 23.17
CA ASN A 115 -3.56 16.41 24.27
C ASN A 115 -2.21 15.68 24.17
N VAL A 116 -1.45 15.87 23.09
CA VAL A 116 -0.14 15.24 22.92
C VAL A 116 0.90 15.95 23.78
N ASN A 117 1.67 15.16 24.54
CA ASN A 117 2.81 15.68 25.27
C ASN A 117 3.86 16.24 24.30
N TYR A 118 4.31 17.48 24.53
CA TYR A 118 5.27 18.17 23.67
C TYR A 118 6.61 17.41 23.51
N SER A 119 7.11 16.75 24.55
CA SER A 119 8.37 15.98 24.46
C SER A 119 8.23 14.74 23.58
N ALA A 120 7.06 14.08 23.65
CA ALA A 120 6.72 12.95 22.78
C ALA A 120 6.60 13.41 21.32
N TYR A 121 5.88 14.52 21.08
CA TYR A 121 5.81 15.14 19.75
C TYR A 121 7.20 15.45 19.20
N LYS A 122 8.06 16.12 19.98
CA LYS A 122 9.39 16.53 19.55
C LYS A 122 10.27 15.32 19.20
N THR A 123 10.15 14.24 19.97
CA THR A 123 10.86 12.98 19.71
C THR A 123 10.45 12.38 18.35
N GLU A 124 9.15 12.28 18.09
CA GLU A 124 8.64 11.75 16.81
C GLU A 124 8.94 12.67 15.63
N ALA A 125 8.85 13.99 15.82
CA ALA A 125 9.23 14.98 14.80
C ALA A 125 10.70 14.82 14.40
N ASN A 126 11.62 14.66 15.36
CA ASN A 126 13.04 14.45 15.09
C ASN A 126 13.28 13.13 14.32
N LYS A 127 12.61 12.03 14.71
CA LYS A 127 12.71 10.75 13.98
C LYS A 127 12.22 10.91 12.54
N TRP A 128 11.11 11.61 12.33
CA TRP A 128 10.58 11.88 11.01
C TRP A 128 11.54 12.73 10.16
N GLU A 129 12.13 13.79 10.73
CA GLU A 129 13.12 14.63 10.07
C GLU A 129 14.36 13.85 9.62
N GLN A 130 14.88 12.97 10.50
CA GLN A 130 15.99 12.09 10.16
C GLN A 130 15.66 11.19 8.98
N ARG A 131 14.47 10.57 9.00
CA ARG A 131 14.00 9.69 7.90
C ARG A 131 13.88 10.42 6.57
N ILE A 132 13.34 11.64 6.56
CA ILE A 132 13.20 12.39 5.30
C ILE A 132 14.49 13.07 4.85
N GLY A 133 15.51 13.12 5.72
CA GLY A 133 16.78 13.81 5.46
C GLY A 133 17.47 13.34 4.19
N GLU A 134 17.50 12.02 3.95
CA GLU A 134 18.06 11.45 2.71
C GLU A 134 17.28 11.88 1.48
N HIS A 135 15.95 11.86 1.53
CA HIS A 135 15.11 12.31 0.42
C HIS A 135 15.28 13.80 0.13
N ILE A 136 15.48 14.62 1.17
CA ILE A 136 15.80 16.05 1.02
C ILE A 136 17.15 16.23 0.33
N LYS A 137 18.19 15.49 0.75
CA LYS A 137 19.52 15.50 0.12
C LYS A 137 19.44 15.11 -1.36
N HIS A 138 18.78 13.99 -1.68
CA HIS A 138 18.57 13.57 -3.06
C HIS A 138 17.80 14.60 -3.89
N ARG A 139 16.78 15.24 -3.31
CA ARG A 139 16.04 16.31 -3.99
C ARG A 139 16.91 17.54 -4.25
N ARG A 140 17.73 17.96 -3.29
CA ARG A 140 18.66 19.08 -3.43
C ARG A 140 19.68 18.81 -4.52
N PHE A 141 20.31 17.63 -4.49
CA PHE A 141 21.23 17.19 -5.54
C PHE A 141 20.56 17.19 -6.92
N LYS A 142 19.34 16.65 -7.06
CA LYS A 142 18.62 16.65 -8.35
C LYS A 142 18.24 18.04 -8.86
N LYS A 143 18.11 19.03 -7.97
CA LYS A 143 17.76 20.40 -8.32
C LYS A 143 19.00 21.19 -8.74
N GLU A 144 20.05 21.16 -7.92
CA GLU A 144 21.30 21.91 -8.09
C GLU A 144 22.50 21.01 -7.72
N PRO A 145 22.96 20.15 -8.66
CA PRO A 145 24.02 19.18 -8.36
C PRO A 145 25.35 19.84 -7.96
N ASN A 146 25.76 20.88 -8.69
CA ASN A 146 27.05 21.54 -8.51
C ASN A 146 27.15 22.26 -7.15
N GLU A 147 26.10 23.00 -6.77
CA GLU A 147 26.04 23.69 -5.47
C GLU A 147 26.04 22.68 -4.32
N TYR A 148 25.28 21.58 -4.46
CA TYR A 148 25.24 20.52 -3.46
C TYR A 148 26.62 19.86 -3.27
N LEU A 149 27.33 19.55 -4.35
CA LEU A 149 28.67 18.98 -4.31
C LEU A 149 29.69 19.95 -3.69
N ASN A 150 29.70 21.21 -4.11
CA ASN A 150 30.57 22.25 -3.51
C ASN A 150 30.35 22.36 -1.99
N THR A 151 29.09 22.34 -1.55
CA THR A 151 28.74 22.42 -0.12
C THR A 151 29.29 21.21 0.66
N ILE A 152 29.31 20.02 0.06
CA ILE A 152 29.89 18.81 0.67
C ILE A 152 31.41 18.92 0.72
N GLU A 153 32.05 19.36 -0.37
CA GLU A 153 33.50 19.54 -0.44
C GLU A 153 34.00 20.56 0.58
N GLU A 154 33.32 21.69 0.75
CA GLU A 154 33.67 22.69 1.76
C GLU A 154 33.51 22.19 3.20
N LYS A 155 32.55 21.30 3.45
CA LYS A 155 32.40 20.66 4.77
C LYS A 155 33.53 19.68 5.03
N TRP A 156 33.93 18.93 4.01
CA TRP A 156 35.04 17.99 4.10
C TRP A 156 36.37 18.70 4.35
N LYS A 157 36.64 19.80 3.63
CA LYS A 157 37.81 20.68 3.82
C LYS A 157 37.87 21.37 5.19
N ARG A 158 36.74 21.47 5.92
CA ARG A 158 36.67 22.07 7.27
C ARG A 158 36.90 21.06 8.40
N HIS A 159 36.80 19.77 8.09
CA HIS A 159 36.98 18.67 9.05
C HIS A 159 38.33 17.95 8.89
N ASN A 160 39.09 18.28 7.83
CA ASN A 160 40.51 17.97 7.67
C ASN A 160 41.33 19.25 7.91
#